data_AF-A0A3N5K1E9-F1
#
_entry.id   AF-A0A3N5K1E9-F1
#
_cell.length_a   1.000
_cell.length_b   1.000
_cell.length_c   1.000
_cell.angle_alpha   90.00
_cell.angle_beta   90.00
_cell.angle_gamma   90.00
#
_symmetry.space_group_name_H-M   'P 1'
#
loop_
_entity.id
_entity.type
_entity.pdbx_description
1 polymer ?
#
loop_
_entity_poly.entity_id
_entity_poly.type
_entity_poly.pdbx_seq_one_letter_code
_entity_poly.pdbx_strand_id
1 'polypeptide(L)'
;EKGGQYDTPFIHADESETSLSLYLYPEMVDMSRAVDTESVQFLPGGHFDTSVDMYHRPHRWSEGEGHFPIEIKGTPEGVVGKATHADPKKAKRPLVAIMRYLTLVQDEILAAFPAGTLPPVDQVTLRDPEELAPYLKEPMSPGWKSVYGLPMVGPR
;
A
#
# COMPACT_ATOMS: atom_id res chain seq x y z
N GLU A 1 20.73 -8.33 -3.80
CA GLU A 1 19.81 -8.88 -4.81
C GLU A 1 18.33 -8.52 -4.61
N LYS A 2 17.97 -7.36 -3.99
CA LYS A 2 16.56 -7.02 -3.68
C LYS A 2 15.76 -6.36 -4.82
N GLY A 3 16.34 -6.15 -6.01
CA GLY A 3 15.73 -5.38 -7.12
C GLY A 3 15.26 -6.20 -8.32
N GLY A 4 15.51 -7.51 -8.37
CA GLY A 4 15.18 -8.30 -9.56
C GLY A 4 15.86 -7.77 -10.83
N GLN A 5 15.06 -7.42 -11.84
CA GLN A 5 15.52 -6.82 -13.11
C GLN A 5 15.53 -5.28 -13.10
N TYR A 6 15.14 -4.66 -11.99
CA TYR A 6 15.13 -3.21 -11.86
C TYR A 6 16.50 -2.68 -11.47
N ASP A 7 16.85 -1.54 -12.06
CA ASP A 7 18.14 -0.87 -11.88
C ASP A 7 18.13 -0.03 -10.59
N THR A 8 16.96 0.47 -10.19
CA THR A 8 16.77 1.32 -9.02
C THR A 8 15.72 0.80 -8.03
N PRO A 9 15.85 1.16 -6.74
CA PRO A 9 14.82 0.91 -5.72
C PRO A 9 13.48 1.58 -6.06
N PHE A 10 12.38 1.00 -5.58
CA PHE A 10 11.07 1.62 -5.70
C PHE A 10 10.94 2.88 -4.83
N ILE A 11 10.47 3.99 -5.39
CA ILE A 11 10.08 5.21 -4.65
C ILE A 11 8.74 5.79 -5.15
N HIS A 12 8.73 6.63 -6.19
CA HIS A 12 7.50 7.25 -6.73
C HIS A 12 7.67 7.73 -8.19
N ALA A 13 6.73 7.35 -9.05
CA ALA A 13 6.73 7.58 -10.50
C ALA A 13 8.05 7.18 -11.17
N ASP A 14 8.71 6.18 -10.61
CA ASP A 14 10.06 5.77 -10.94
C ASP A 14 10.08 4.69 -12.03
N GLU A 15 11.22 3.99 -12.14
CA GLU A 15 11.41 2.88 -13.05
C GLU A 15 10.30 1.82 -12.96
N SER A 16 9.86 1.46 -11.75
CA SER A 16 8.92 0.35 -11.54
C SER A 16 7.49 0.74 -11.89
N GLU A 17 7.04 1.90 -11.39
CA GLU A 17 5.70 2.42 -11.69
C GLU A 17 5.57 2.75 -13.18
N THR A 18 6.59 3.36 -13.77
CA THR A 18 6.60 3.67 -15.21
C THR A 18 6.65 2.40 -16.06
N SER A 19 7.43 1.37 -15.67
CA SER A 19 7.45 0.07 -16.37
C SER A 19 6.09 -0.62 -16.33
N LEU A 20 5.42 -0.61 -15.17
CA LEU A 20 4.08 -1.19 -15.02
C LEU A 20 3.06 -0.41 -15.86
N SER A 21 3.18 0.90 -15.87
CA SER A 21 2.34 1.81 -16.65
C SER A 21 2.45 1.57 -18.15
N LEU A 22 3.67 1.49 -18.67
CA LEU A 22 3.93 1.15 -20.07
C LEU A 22 3.40 -0.25 -20.44
N TYR A 23 3.38 -1.18 -19.48
CA TYR A 23 2.88 -2.53 -19.73
C TYR A 23 1.35 -2.59 -19.81
N LEU A 24 0.64 -1.88 -18.93
CA LEU A 24 -0.81 -1.95 -18.80
C LEU A 24 -1.56 -0.91 -19.64
N TYR A 25 -0.98 0.28 -19.78
CA TYR A 25 -1.59 1.45 -20.42
C TYR A 25 -0.55 2.29 -21.19
N PRO A 26 0.09 1.71 -22.22
CA PRO A 26 1.15 2.37 -22.98
C PRO A 26 0.72 3.71 -23.60
N GLU A 27 -0.56 3.88 -23.93
CA GLU A 27 -1.12 5.11 -24.50
C GLU A 27 -1.16 6.29 -23.51
N MET A 28 -1.06 6.03 -22.21
CA MET A 28 -1.09 7.05 -21.16
C MET A 28 0.31 7.49 -20.71
N VAL A 29 1.38 6.93 -21.28
CA VAL A 29 2.77 7.22 -20.89
C VAL A 29 3.58 7.73 -22.09
N ASP A 30 3.93 9.03 -22.07
CA ASP A 30 4.83 9.64 -23.04
C ASP A 30 6.27 9.61 -22.52
N MET A 31 7.03 8.58 -22.90
CA MET A 31 8.42 8.42 -22.49
C MET A 31 9.36 9.51 -23.02
N SER A 32 8.96 10.31 -24.02
CA SER A 32 9.76 11.45 -24.45
C SER A 32 9.82 12.57 -23.40
N ARG A 33 8.94 12.51 -22.39
CA ARG A 33 8.87 13.45 -21.26
C ARG A 33 9.37 12.85 -19.95
N ALA A 34 9.81 11.59 -19.95
CA ALA A 34 10.33 10.95 -18.75
C ALA A 34 11.58 11.69 -18.26
N VAL A 35 11.64 11.95 -16.96
CA VAL A 35 12.75 12.62 -16.29
C VAL A 35 13.21 11.82 -15.10
N ASP A 36 14.48 11.99 -14.78
CA ASP A 36 15.10 11.35 -13.63
C ASP A 36 15.41 12.40 -12.58
N THR A 37 15.08 12.09 -11.33
CA THR A 37 15.32 12.95 -10.18
C THR A 37 16.05 12.17 -9.09
N GLU A 38 16.39 12.86 -8.00
CA GLU A 38 16.92 12.24 -6.78
C GLU A 38 16.26 12.89 -5.57
N SER A 39 15.97 12.09 -4.54
CA SER A 39 15.39 12.61 -3.32
C SER A 39 16.41 13.48 -2.58
N VAL A 40 16.01 14.67 -2.14
CA VAL A 40 16.79 15.50 -1.23
C VAL A 40 16.51 15.05 0.20
N GLN A 41 17.56 14.77 0.98
CA GLN A 41 17.44 14.37 2.38
C GLN A 41 18.16 15.39 3.28
N PHE A 42 17.56 15.76 4.41
CA PHE A 42 18.20 16.65 5.39
C PHE A 42 19.08 15.90 6.40
N LEU A 43 18.84 14.60 6.54
CA LEU A 43 19.57 13.71 7.45
C LEU A 43 20.29 12.60 6.66
N PRO A 44 21.30 11.95 7.26
CA PRO A 44 21.88 10.74 6.69
C PRO A 44 20.83 9.64 6.51
N GLY A 45 20.99 8.84 5.45
CA GLY A 45 20.14 7.67 5.23
C GLY A 45 20.31 6.60 6.33
N GLY A 46 19.35 5.68 6.43
CA GLY A 46 19.39 4.55 7.37
C GLY A 46 18.47 4.68 8.58
N HIS A 47 17.97 5.88 8.87
CA HIS A 47 16.99 6.11 9.94
C HIS A 47 15.55 5.83 9.48
N PHE A 48 15.12 6.56 8.45
CA PHE A 48 13.81 6.42 7.81
C PHE A 48 13.91 5.57 6.55
N ASP A 49 12.90 4.74 6.31
CA ASP A 49 12.76 3.95 5.08
C ASP A 49 12.30 4.79 3.88
N THR A 50 12.13 4.11 2.76
CA THR A 50 11.57 4.62 1.50
C THR A 50 10.07 4.37 1.43
N SER A 51 9.39 4.85 0.39
CA SER A 51 7.92 4.88 0.28
C SER A 51 7.19 3.55 0.54
N VAL A 52 7.88 2.41 0.37
CA VAL A 52 7.31 1.06 0.59
C VAL A 52 8.04 0.24 1.67
N ASP A 53 8.81 0.90 2.53
CA ASP A 53 9.53 0.29 3.65
C ASP A 53 10.43 -0.91 3.24
N MET A 54 11.00 -0.88 2.02
CA MET A 54 11.71 -2.02 1.42
C MET A 54 13.00 -2.44 2.16
N TYR A 55 13.58 -1.53 2.94
CA TYR A 55 14.83 -1.78 3.65
C TYR A 55 14.59 -2.28 5.07
N HIS A 56 13.37 -2.19 5.57
CA HIS A 56 13.01 -2.45 6.97
C HIS A 56 13.90 -1.67 7.95
N ARG A 57 14.05 -0.37 7.69
CA ARG A 57 14.77 0.55 8.57
C ARG A 57 14.02 0.79 9.88
N PRO A 58 14.67 1.33 10.92
CA PRO A 58 14.06 1.53 12.23
C PRO A 58 12.77 2.36 12.21
N HIS A 59 12.66 3.33 11.30
CA HIS A 59 11.47 4.13 11.10
C HIS A 59 10.89 3.92 9.70
N ARG A 60 9.55 3.87 9.61
CA ARG A 60 8.86 3.88 8.32
C ARG A 60 9.02 5.23 7.65
N TRP A 61 8.89 5.26 6.33
CA TRP A 61 8.95 6.53 5.59
C TRP A 61 7.91 7.55 6.10
N SER A 62 6.69 7.08 6.38
CA SER A 62 5.57 7.93 6.83
C SER A 62 5.71 8.47 8.26
N GLU A 63 6.70 8.03 9.03
CA GLU A 63 6.91 8.46 10.42
C GLU A 63 7.73 9.75 10.53
N GLY A 64 8.36 10.18 9.44
CA GLY A 64 9.18 11.39 9.41
C GLY A 64 8.52 12.52 8.64
N GLU A 65 7.75 13.38 9.30
CA GLU A 65 7.35 14.65 8.68
C GLU A 65 8.51 15.66 8.78
N GLY A 66 8.90 16.27 7.65
CA GLY A 66 9.91 17.34 7.62
C GLY A 66 11.39 16.90 7.63
N HIS A 67 11.71 15.61 7.47
CA HIS A 67 13.10 15.14 7.34
C HIS A 67 13.65 15.23 5.90
N PHE A 68 12.80 15.63 4.95
CA PHE A 68 13.09 15.98 3.56
C PHE A 68 12.20 17.17 3.14
N PRO A 69 12.51 17.90 2.05
CA PRO A 69 11.65 18.97 1.58
C PRO A 69 10.32 18.43 1.05
N ILE A 70 9.24 19.20 1.22
CA ILE A 70 7.97 18.91 0.55
C ILE A 70 8.19 18.73 -0.97
N GLU A 71 7.45 17.82 -1.61
CA GLU A 71 7.73 17.38 -2.99
C GLU A 71 7.77 18.54 -4.00
N ILE A 72 6.88 19.52 -3.89
CA ILE A 72 6.89 20.71 -4.77
C ILE A 72 8.18 21.55 -4.69
N LYS A 73 8.99 21.36 -3.64
CA LYS A 73 10.31 21.99 -3.48
C LYS A 73 11.46 21.03 -3.76
N GLY A 74 11.33 19.75 -3.40
CA GLY A 74 12.38 18.76 -3.58
C GLY A 74 12.45 18.15 -4.98
N THR A 75 11.28 17.83 -5.54
CA THR A 75 11.09 17.09 -6.79
C THR A 75 9.85 17.64 -7.53
N PRO A 76 9.90 18.89 -8.00
CA PRO A 76 8.75 19.57 -8.61
C PRO A 76 8.23 18.91 -9.89
N GLU A 77 9.03 18.03 -10.51
CA GLU A 77 8.66 17.22 -11.66
C GLU A 77 7.60 16.14 -11.34
N GLY A 78 7.39 15.84 -10.05
CA GLY A 78 6.47 14.78 -9.59
C GLY A 78 7.04 13.36 -9.72
N VAL A 79 8.32 13.23 -10.08
CA VAL A 79 9.06 11.97 -10.09
C VAL A 79 10.05 11.98 -8.95
N VAL A 80 10.17 10.86 -8.22
CA VAL A 80 11.24 10.61 -7.25
C VAL A 80 11.91 9.30 -7.64
N GLY A 81 12.94 9.37 -8.48
CA GLY A 81 13.64 8.18 -8.99
C GLY A 81 13.99 8.27 -10.47
N LYS A 82 14.21 7.12 -11.11
CA LYS A 82 14.71 7.03 -12.50
C LYS A 82 13.65 6.50 -13.47
N ALA A 83 12.68 7.34 -13.85
CA ALA A 83 11.62 6.94 -14.78
C ALA A 83 12.16 6.55 -16.17
N THR A 84 13.28 7.14 -16.61
CA THR A 84 13.84 6.88 -17.94
C THR A 84 14.37 5.44 -18.11
N HIS A 85 14.58 4.71 -17.01
CA HIS A 85 15.04 3.32 -16.99
C HIS A 85 13.92 2.29 -17.23
N ALA A 86 12.69 2.75 -17.38
CA ALA A 86 11.51 1.90 -17.47
C ALA A 86 11.54 0.97 -18.70
N ASP A 87 11.20 -0.30 -18.50
CA ASP A 87 10.96 -1.28 -19.55
C ASP A 87 9.74 -2.13 -19.18
N PRO A 88 8.67 -2.15 -20.02
CA PRO A 88 7.46 -2.92 -19.72
C PRO A 88 7.70 -4.42 -19.52
N LYS A 89 8.83 -4.98 -20.00
CA LYS A 89 9.19 -6.38 -19.72
C LYS A 89 9.50 -6.62 -18.25
N LYS A 90 10.13 -5.65 -17.56
CA LYS A 90 10.49 -5.75 -16.13
C LYS A 90 9.24 -5.92 -15.25
N ALA A 91 8.11 -5.34 -15.67
CA ALA A 91 6.85 -5.38 -14.93
C ALA A 91 6.10 -6.72 -14.95
N LYS A 92 6.33 -7.57 -15.97
CA LYS A 92 5.54 -8.81 -16.17
C LYS A 92 5.60 -9.77 -15.00
N ARG A 93 6.81 -10.08 -14.51
CA ARG A 93 7.01 -11.06 -13.43
C ARG A 93 6.46 -10.56 -12.09
N PRO A 94 6.77 -9.33 -11.64
CA PRO A 94 6.17 -8.76 -10.44
C PRO A 94 4.64 -8.73 -10.49
N LEU A 95 4.05 -8.29 -11.62
CA LEU A 95 2.60 -8.22 -11.76
C LEU A 95 1.95 -9.60 -11.59
N VAL A 96 2.48 -10.63 -12.25
CA VAL A 96 1.95 -11.99 -12.10
C VAL A 96 2.10 -12.49 -10.66
N ALA A 97 3.21 -12.18 -9.98
CA ALA A 97 3.41 -12.55 -8.58
C ALA A 97 2.39 -11.86 -7.66
N ILE A 98 2.15 -10.56 -7.84
CA ILE A 98 1.14 -9.79 -7.10
C ILE A 98 -0.25 -10.38 -7.34
N MET A 99 -0.63 -10.61 -8.59
CA MET A 99 -1.95 -11.19 -8.91
C MET A 99 -2.12 -12.57 -8.29
N ARG A 100 -1.11 -13.44 -8.36
CA ARG A 100 -1.15 -14.77 -7.72
C ARG A 100 -1.29 -14.68 -6.21
N TYR A 101 -0.58 -13.75 -5.57
CA TYR A 101 -0.67 -13.55 -4.14
C TYR A 101 -2.03 -13.01 -3.71
N LEU A 102 -2.57 -12.01 -4.42
CA LEU A 102 -3.90 -11.47 -4.13
C LEU A 102 -4.99 -12.54 -4.28
N THR A 103 -4.91 -13.37 -5.33
CA THR A 103 -5.83 -14.51 -5.49
C THR A 103 -5.69 -15.52 -4.36
N LEU A 104 -4.45 -15.90 -4.01
CA LEU A 104 -4.21 -16.84 -2.90
C LEU A 104 -4.81 -16.33 -1.59
N VAL A 105 -4.53 -15.07 -1.23
CA VAL A 105 -5.06 -14.45 0.00
C VAL A 105 -6.59 -14.41 -0.03
N GLN A 106 -7.19 -14.06 -1.18
CA GLN A 106 -8.64 -14.06 -1.33
C GLN A 106 -9.23 -15.47 -1.13
N ASP A 107 -8.65 -16.49 -1.76
CA ASP A 107 -9.10 -17.87 -1.66
C ASP A 107 -9.00 -18.39 -0.21
N GLU A 108 -7.89 -18.09 0.47
CA GLU A 108 -7.68 -18.47 1.87
C GLU A 108 -8.65 -17.75 2.82
N ILE A 109 -8.92 -16.46 2.59
CA ILE A 109 -9.93 -15.70 3.34
C ILE A 109 -11.32 -16.32 3.16
N LEU A 110 -11.73 -16.63 1.93
CA LEU A 110 -13.05 -17.21 1.65
C LEU A 110 -13.18 -18.64 2.17
N ALA A 111 -12.08 -19.40 2.21
CA ALA A 111 -12.05 -20.73 2.82
C ALA A 111 -12.16 -20.68 4.34
N ALA A 112 -11.48 -19.74 4.99
CA ALA A 112 -11.53 -19.55 6.45
C ALA A 112 -12.85 -18.91 6.90
N PHE A 113 -13.34 -17.92 6.15
CA PHE A 113 -14.51 -17.10 6.43
C PHE A 113 -15.37 -16.95 5.16
N PRO A 114 -16.24 -17.93 4.87
CA PRO A 114 -17.19 -17.82 3.76
C PRO A 114 -18.05 -16.56 3.86
N ALA A 115 -18.59 -16.09 2.73
CA ALA A 115 -19.42 -14.88 2.72
C ALA A 115 -20.53 -14.94 3.79
N GLY A 116 -20.61 -13.89 4.62
CA GLY A 116 -21.53 -13.82 5.76
C GLY A 116 -21.03 -14.48 7.05
N THR A 117 -19.85 -15.11 7.03
CA THR A 117 -19.20 -15.70 8.21
C THR A 117 -18.15 -14.73 8.74
N LEU A 118 -18.23 -14.41 10.03
CA LEU A 118 -17.25 -13.54 10.69
C LEU A 118 -16.20 -14.39 11.42
N PRO A 119 -14.99 -13.83 11.66
CA PRO A 119 -14.06 -14.39 12.62
C PRO A 119 -14.68 -14.51 14.03
N PRO A 120 -14.14 -15.38 14.91
CA PRO A 120 -14.62 -15.51 16.28
C PRO A 120 -14.64 -14.17 17.01
N VAL A 121 -15.84 -13.71 17.38
CA VAL A 121 -16.06 -12.36 17.93
C VAL A 121 -15.28 -12.15 19.23
N ASP A 122 -15.27 -13.17 20.09
CA ASP A 122 -14.56 -13.18 21.38
C ASP A 122 -13.02 -13.13 21.26
N GLN A 123 -12.47 -13.28 20.05
CA GLN A 123 -11.02 -13.20 19.80
C GLN A 123 -10.59 -11.92 19.10
N VAL A 124 -11.51 -11.15 18.53
CA VAL A 124 -11.20 -9.92 17.76
C VAL A 124 -11.64 -8.63 18.48
N THR A 125 -12.31 -8.75 19.62
CA THR A 125 -12.78 -7.62 20.42
C THR A 125 -12.89 -8.00 21.89
N LEU A 126 -12.74 -7.01 22.77
CA LEU A 126 -12.94 -7.16 24.22
C LEU A 126 -14.40 -7.06 24.65
N ARG A 127 -15.33 -6.93 23.69
CA ARG A 127 -16.77 -6.81 23.96
C ARG A 127 -17.43 -8.16 24.08
N ASP A 128 -18.53 -8.19 24.83
CA ASP A 128 -19.41 -9.35 24.89
C ASP A 128 -19.99 -9.64 23.48
N PRO A 129 -19.83 -10.88 22.94
CA PRO A 129 -20.44 -11.28 21.69
C PRO A 129 -21.96 -11.07 21.65
N GLU A 130 -22.67 -11.22 22.76
CA GLU A 130 -24.12 -11.02 22.82
C GLU A 130 -24.50 -9.54 22.64
N GLU A 131 -23.72 -8.61 23.20
CA GLU A 131 -23.88 -7.17 23.00
C GLU A 131 -23.70 -6.80 21.51
N LEU A 132 -22.78 -7.48 20.83
CA LEU A 132 -22.42 -7.19 19.45
C LEU A 132 -23.39 -7.77 18.41
N ALA A 133 -24.19 -8.77 18.77
CA ALA A 133 -25.06 -9.47 17.82
C ALA A 133 -25.92 -8.54 16.91
N PRO A 134 -26.52 -7.43 17.39
CA PRO A 134 -27.26 -6.50 16.53
C PRO A 134 -26.38 -5.73 15.52
N TYR A 135 -25.12 -5.47 15.85
CA TYR A 135 -24.19 -4.68 15.03
C TYR A 135 -23.50 -5.51 13.95
N LEU A 136 -23.49 -6.82 14.11
CA LEU A 136 -22.89 -7.79 13.17
C LEU A 136 -23.88 -8.29 12.11
N LYS A 137 -25.15 -7.85 12.17
CA LYS A 137 -26.16 -8.18 11.17
C LYS A 137 -25.92 -7.44 9.85
N GLU A 138 -26.55 -7.94 8.79
CA GLU A 138 -26.60 -7.25 7.50
C GLU A 138 -27.17 -5.82 7.69
N PRO A 139 -26.52 -4.78 7.12
CA PRO A 139 -26.99 -3.41 7.21
C PRO A 139 -28.47 -3.28 6.80
N MET A 140 -29.24 -2.54 7.60
CA MET A 140 -30.68 -2.29 7.42
C MET A 140 -31.62 -3.51 7.60
N SER A 141 -31.12 -4.69 7.94
CA SER A 141 -31.97 -5.85 8.26
C SER A 141 -32.72 -5.69 9.60
N PRO A 142 -33.83 -6.42 9.84
CA PRO A 142 -34.55 -6.36 11.11
C PRO A 142 -33.68 -6.61 12.35
N GLY A 143 -33.66 -5.60 13.24
CA GLY A 143 -32.87 -5.62 14.47
C GLY A 143 -31.37 -5.35 14.27
N TRP A 144 -30.94 -4.92 13.08
CA TRP A 144 -29.61 -4.36 12.86
C TRP A 144 -29.44 -3.04 13.60
N LYS A 145 -28.22 -2.76 14.06
CA LYS A 145 -27.80 -1.46 14.60
C LYS A 145 -26.54 -0.98 13.91
N SER A 146 -26.43 0.32 13.69
CA SER A 146 -25.22 0.95 13.15
C SER A 146 -24.05 0.83 14.11
N VAL A 147 -22.86 0.49 13.60
CA VAL A 147 -21.61 0.42 14.38
C VAL A 147 -21.23 1.76 15.03
N TYR A 148 -21.70 2.89 14.47
CA TYR A 148 -21.52 4.21 15.07
C TYR A 148 -22.34 4.41 16.36
N GLY A 149 -23.29 3.52 16.65
CA GLY A 149 -24.04 3.49 17.90
C GLY A 149 -23.36 2.69 19.02
N LEU A 150 -22.21 2.07 18.76
CA LEU A 150 -21.48 1.32 19.78
C LEU A 150 -21.02 2.26 20.90
N PRO A 151 -21.27 1.94 22.18
CA PRO A 151 -20.80 2.76 23.28
C PRO A 151 -19.27 2.75 23.31
N MET A 152 -18.63 3.89 23.58
CA MET A 152 -17.18 3.96 23.71
C MET A 152 -16.68 3.04 24.84
N VAL A 153 -15.63 2.26 24.56
CA VAL A 153 -14.94 1.41 25.54
C VAL A 153 -13.49 1.85 25.56
N GLY A 154 -12.96 2.16 26.75
CA GLY A 154 -11.61 2.68 26.92
C GLY A 154 -11.57 4.18 27.27
N PRO A 155 -10.37 4.73 27.49
CA PRO A 155 -10.20 6.12 27.88
C PRO A 155 -10.63 7.08 26.77
N ARG A 156 -11.14 8.25 27.19
CA ARG A 156 -11.36 9.42 26.33
C ARG A 156 -10.08 10.22 26.17
#